data_AF-A0A352PWE8-F1
#
_entry.id   AF-A0A352PWE8-F1
#
_cell.length_a   1.000
_cell.length_b   1.000
_cell.length_c   1.000
_cell.angle_alpha   90.00
_cell.angle_beta   90.00
_cell.angle_gamma   90.00
#
_symmetry.space_group_name_H-M   'P 1'
#
loop_
_entity.id
_entity.type
_entity.pdbx_description
1 polymer ?
#
loop_
_entity_poly.entity_id
_entity_poly.type
_entity_poly.pdbx_seq_one_letter_code
_entity_poly.pdbx_strand_id
1 'polypeptide(L)'
;MKHDDTSSSQKPRQSKAPKPDLPVGGSFVPSDDEKKAYDIDIFRAWCKSCGICAAFCPKHCLQLDDEGSPTISAADECTGCGWCELHCPDFAISVHPRRKPQNTPETAD
;
A
#
# COMPACT_ATOMS: atom_id res chain seq x y z
N MET A 1 -60.15 -2.75 22.49
CA MET A 1 -59.27 -1.61 22.20
C MET A 1 -58.77 -1.75 20.77
N LYS A 2 -59.29 -0.95 19.84
CA LYS A 2 -58.79 -0.87 18.46
C LYS A 2 -58.00 0.42 18.35
N HIS A 3 -56.80 0.39 17.78
CA HIS A 3 -56.32 1.43 16.86
C HIS A 3 -55.26 0.83 15.94
N ASP A 4 -55.64 0.86 14.66
CA ASP A 4 -54.90 0.57 13.45
C ASP A 4 -54.02 1.76 13.04
N ASP A 5 -53.09 1.46 12.12
CA ASP A 5 -52.53 2.34 11.08
C ASP A 5 -51.42 3.39 11.38
N THR A 6 -50.23 3.05 10.87
CA THR A 6 -49.49 3.78 9.81
C THR A 6 -48.83 5.15 10.06
N SER A 7 -47.62 5.25 9.48
CA SER A 7 -46.83 6.45 9.12
C SER A 7 -45.94 7.02 10.24
N SER A 8 -44.63 7.21 10.07
CA SER A 8 -44.03 7.98 8.98
C SER A 8 -42.58 7.58 8.69
N SER A 9 -42.36 7.24 7.43
CA SER A 9 -41.08 7.33 6.74
C SER A 9 -40.39 8.68 6.98
N GLN A 10 -39.16 8.66 7.49
CA GLN A 10 -38.20 9.75 7.26
C GLN A 10 -36.87 9.14 6.80
N LYS A 11 -36.73 8.99 5.47
CA LYS A 11 -35.42 8.76 4.84
C LYS A 11 -34.59 10.04 5.00
N PRO A 12 -33.33 9.98 5.47
CA PRO A 12 -32.43 11.12 5.38
C PRO A 12 -32.14 11.43 3.90
N ARG A 13 -32.31 12.71 3.57
CA ARG A 13 -32.13 13.32 2.25
C ARG A 13 -30.74 12.99 1.70
N GLN A 14 -30.69 12.27 0.58
CA GLN A 14 -29.48 12.12 -0.22
C GLN A 14 -29.17 13.45 -0.91
N SER A 15 -28.27 14.25 -0.34
CA SER A 15 -27.65 15.38 -1.03
C SER A 15 -26.58 14.86 -1.99
N LYS A 16 -26.97 14.59 -3.24
CA LYS A 16 -26.01 14.43 -4.34
C LYS A 16 -25.39 15.80 -4.63
N ALA A 17 -24.22 16.07 -4.04
CA ALA A 17 -23.36 17.15 -4.49
C ALA A 17 -22.85 16.80 -5.91
N PRO A 18 -23.00 17.68 -6.92
CA PRO A 18 -22.31 17.51 -8.19
C PRO A 18 -20.81 17.70 -7.94
N LYS A 19 -20.01 16.68 -8.29
CA LYS A 19 -18.55 16.78 -8.22
C LYS A 19 -18.11 17.84 -9.24
N PRO A 20 -17.32 18.86 -8.85
CA PRO A 20 -16.76 19.79 -9.82
C PRO A 20 -15.80 19.02 -10.75
N ASP A 21 -15.99 19.19 -12.06
CA ASP A 21 -15.12 18.63 -13.08
C ASP A 21 -13.71 19.21 -12.93
N LEU A 22 -12.85 18.45 -12.25
CA LEU A 22 -11.41 18.72 -12.20
C LEU A 22 -10.83 18.42 -13.59
N PRO A 23 -10.10 19.36 -14.21
CA PRO A 23 -9.31 19.05 -15.39
C PRO A 23 -8.13 18.16 -14.93
N VAL A 24 -8.28 16.85 -15.10
CA VAL A 24 -7.20 15.87 -14.85
C VAL A 24 -6.21 15.97 -16.01
N GLY A 25 -5.38 17.01 -15.97
CA GLY A 25 -4.30 17.26 -16.91
C GLY A 25 -3.00 16.59 -16.48
N GLY A 26 -2.37 15.90 -17.44
CA GLY A 26 -0.94 15.56 -17.41
C GLY A 26 -0.63 14.08 -17.23
N SER A 27 -0.66 13.29 -18.30
CA SER A 27 0.09 12.03 -18.35
C SER A 27 1.59 12.37 -18.46
N PHE A 28 2.23 12.61 -17.32
CA PHE A 28 3.66 12.37 -17.20
C PHE A 28 3.85 10.85 -17.22
N VAL A 29 4.10 10.30 -18.40
CA VAL A 29 4.52 8.90 -18.57
C VAL A 29 6.04 8.86 -18.45
N PRO A 30 6.60 8.49 -17.28
CA PRO A 30 8.03 8.21 -17.20
C PRO A 30 8.33 7.00 -18.11
N SER A 31 9.30 7.17 -19.00
CA SER A 31 9.76 6.17 -19.95
C SER A 31 10.08 4.84 -19.26
N ASP A 32 9.72 3.72 -19.91
CA ASP A 32 9.79 2.35 -19.37
C ASP A 32 11.18 1.89 -18.87
N ASP A 33 12.25 2.62 -19.22
CA ASP A 33 13.65 2.31 -18.89
C ASP A 33 14.12 2.75 -17.48
N GLU A 34 13.31 3.50 -16.70
CA GLU A 34 13.71 3.97 -15.36
C GLU A 34 12.77 3.50 -14.22
N LYS A 35 12.37 2.22 -14.23
CA LYS A 35 11.77 1.62 -13.02
C LYS A 35 12.84 1.43 -11.95
N LYS A 36 12.88 2.34 -10.97
CA LYS A 36 13.62 2.13 -9.72
C LYS A 36 13.01 0.92 -9.01
N ALA A 37 13.81 -0.11 -8.77
CA ALA A 37 13.44 -1.24 -7.93
C ALA A 37 13.65 -0.88 -6.46
N TYR A 38 12.85 -1.47 -5.58
CA TYR A 38 12.91 -1.24 -4.13
C TYR A 38 12.97 -2.59 -3.42
N ASP A 39 13.67 -2.60 -2.29
CA ASP A 39 13.67 -3.73 -1.35
C ASP A 39 12.90 -3.34 -0.08
N ILE A 40 12.36 -4.35 0.58
CA ILE A 40 11.61 -4.22 1.83
C ILE A 40 12.30 -5.10 2.86
N ASP A 41 12.80 -4.49 3.93
CA ASP A 41 13.36 -5.21 5.07
C ASP A 41 12.31 -5.32 6.18
N ILE A 42 12.20 -6.50 6.79
CA ILE A 42 11.30 -6.76 7.92
C ILE A 42 12.13 -7.23 9.12
N PHE A 43 12.23 -6.38 10.14
CA PHE A 43 12.91 -6.68 11.40
C PHE A 43 11.99 -7.51 12.29
N ARG A 44 11.96 -8.83 12.08
CA ARG A 44 11.04 -9.75 12.77
C ARG A 44 11.08 -9.64 14.31
N ALA A 45 12.24 -9.36 14.90
CA ALA A 45 12.37 -9.19 16.34
C ALA A 45 11.57 -8.00 16.92
N TRP A 46 11.24 -7.01 16.09
CA TRP A 46 10.50 -5.80 16.49
C TRP A 46 9.03 -5.87 16.09
N CYS A 47 8.69 -6.72 15.12
CA CYS A 47 7.34 -6.86 14.61
C CYS A 47 6.37 -7.39 15.70
N LYS A 48 5.18 -6.80 15.77
CA LYS A 48 4.07 -7.22 16.65
C LYS A 48 2.95 -7.93 15.90
N SER A 49 3.15 -8.29 14.64
CA SER A 49 2.19 -9.02 13.81
C SER A 49 0.81 -8.34 13.73
N CYS A 50 0.80 -7.01 13.67
CA CYS A 50 -0.43 -6.20 13.67
C CYS A 50 -1.14 -6.12 12.30
N GLY A 51 -0.47 -6.55 11.22
CA GLY A 51 -1.03 -6.61 9.88
C GLY A 51 -1.23 -5.28 9.13
N ILE A 52 -0.94 -4.13 9.75
CA ILE A 52 -1.15 -2.79 9.16
C ILE A 52 -0.38 -2.64 7.85
N CYS A 53 0.87 -3.11 7.80
CA CYS A 53 1.70 -3.01 6.61
C CYS A 53 1.12 -3.72 5.37
N ALA A 54 0.48 -4.88 5.56
CA ALA A 54 -0.21 -5.59 4.48
C ALA A 54 -1.50 -4.87 4.05
N ALA A 55 -2.26 -4.33 5.02
CA ALA A 55 -3.51 -3.61 4.75
C ALA A 55 -3.30 -2.29 3.98
N PHE A 56 -2.20 -1.58 4.24
CA PHE A 56 -1.91 -0.28 3.63
C PHE A 56 -1.02 -0.35 2.39
N CYS A 57 -0.52 -1.53 2.00
CA CYS A 57 0.28 -1.65 0.79
C CYS A 57 -0.62 -1.53 -0.47
N PRO A 58 -0.54 -0.43 -1.25
CA PRO A 58 -1.43 -0.22 -2.41
C PRO A 58 -1.15 -1.18 -3.56
N LYS A 59 0.02 -1.81 -3.55
CA LYS A 59 0.46 -2.83 -4.52
C LYS A 59 0.37 -4.24 -3.97
N HIS A 60 -0.08 -4.43 -2.73
CA HIS A 60 -0.19 -5.74 -2.08
C HIS A 60 1.11 -6.56 -2.10
N CYS A 61 2.26 -5.89 -1.99
CA CYS A 61 3.60 -6.50 -1.92
C CYS A 61 3.86 -7.25 -0.60
N LEU A 62 3.01 -7.03 0.40
CA LEU A 62 3.09 -7.63 1.72
C LEU A 62 1.81 -8.43 2.01
N GLN A 63 1.97 -9.64 2.52
CA GLN A 63 0.90 -10.52 3.00
C GLN A 63 1.20 -10.97 4.43
N LEU A 64 0.24 -11.60 5.10
CA LEU A 64 0.47 -12.20 6.42
C LEU A 64 0.64 -13.70 6.27
N ASP A 65 1.62 -14.27 6.95
CA ASP A 65 1.77 -15.71 7.11
C ASP A 65 0.74 -16.27 8.12
N ASP A 66 0.78 -17.58 8.33
CA ASP A 66 -0.12 -18.29 9.25
C ASP A 66 0.02 -17.82 10.71
N GLU A 67 1.15 -17.19 11.06
CA GLU A 67 1.41 -16.61 12.37
C GLU A 67 0.98 -15.13 12.47
N GLY A 68 0.39 -14.58 11.40
CA GLY A 68 -0.02 -13.18 11.30
C GLY A 68 1.15 -12.21 11.08
N SER A 69 2.36 -12.72 10.86
CA SER A 69 3.55 -11.91 10.62
C SER A 69 3.67 -11.53 9.14
N PRO A 70 4.18 -10.32 8.81
CA PRO A 70 4.28 -9.91 7.44
C PRO A 70 5.35 -10.70 6.67
N THR A 71 5.00 -11.07 5.45
CA THR A 71 5.86 -11.71 4.45
C THR A 71 5.79 -10.94 3.14
N ILE A 72 6.87 -10.99 2.36
CA ILE A 72 6.98 -10.29 1.08
C ILE A 72 6.49 -11.22 -0.02
N SER A 73 5.41 -10.84 -0.70
CA SER A 73 4.78 -11.63 -1.76
C SER A 73 5.15 -11.16 -3.17
N ALA A 74 5.40 -9.86 -3.34
CA ALA A 74 5.66 -9.24 -4.65
C ALA A 74 6.62 -8.05 -4.52
N ALA A 75 7.87 -8.33 -4.14
CA ALA A 75 8.91 -7.30 -3.95
C ALA A 75 9.12 -6.43 -5.19
N ASP A 76 9.09 -7.02 -6.39
CA ASP A 76 9.34 -6.32 -7.65
C ASP A 76 8.21 -5.37 -8.07
N GLU A 77 7.03 -5.46 -7.45
CA GLU A 77 5.94 -4.51 -7.64
C GLU A 77 6.00 -3.31 -6.68
N CYS A 78 6.92 -3.35 -5.70
CA CYS A 78 7.07 -2.28 -4.73
C CYS A 78 7.48 -0.98 -5.42
N THR A 79 6.68 0.06 -5.25
CA THR A 79 6.94 1.39 -5.82
C THR A 79 7.77 2.29 -4.91
N GLY A 80 8.19 1.79 -3.75
CA GLY A 80 8.92 2.61 -2.77
C GLY A 80 8.05 3.63 -2.03
N CYS A 81 6.72 3.44 -2.01
CA CYS A 81 5.78 4.42 -1.46
C CYS A 81 5.89 4.66 0.06
N GLY A 82 6.55 3.77 0.80
CA GLY A 82 6.83 3.94 2.24
C GLY A 82 5.62 3.79 3.18
N TRP A 83 4.43 3.46 2.70
CA TRP A 83 3.23 3.36 3.56
C TRP A 83 3.37 2.34 4.69
N CYS A 84 3.97 1.18 4.40
CA CYS A 84 4.21 0.13 5.38
C CYS A 84 5.23 0.53 6.45
N GLU A 85 6.25 1.31 6.08
CA GLU A 85 7.26 1.85 7.00
C GLU A 85 6.67 2.95 7.89
N LEU A 86 5.97 3.92 7.30
CA LEU A 86 5.38 5.05 8.02
C LEU A 86 4.29 4.64 9.03
N HIS A 87 3.52 3.61 8.72
CA HIS A 87 2.41 3.15 9.56
C HIS A 87 2.80 1.98 10.48
N CYS A 88 4.04 1.51 10.45
CA CYS A 88 4.48 0.50 11.40
C CYS A 88 4.65 1.14 12.78
N PRO A 89 3.84 0.78 13.79
CA PRO A 89 3.92 1.41 15.11
C PRO A 89 5.24 1.10 15.85
N ASP A 90 5.91 0.02 15.44
CA ASP A 90 7.17 -0.44 16.03
C ASP A 90 8.40 -0.18 15.13
N PHE A 91 8.21 0.51 13.99
CA PHE A 91 9.26 0.76 12.99
C PHE A 91 9.99 -0.52 12.53
N ALA A 92 9.27 -1.65 12.49
CA ALA A 92 9.82 -2.96 12.16
C ALA A 92 9.98 -3.21 10.64
N ILE A 93 9.75 -2.20 9.79
CA ILE A 93 9.83 -2.30 8.34
C ILE A 93 10.61 -1.11 7.79
N SER A 94 11.48 -1.36 6.80
CA SER A 94 12.14 -0.31 6.02
C SER A 94 12.01 -0.56 4.52
N VAL A 95 11.83 0.51 3.74
CA VAL A 95 11.76 0.44 2.27
C VAL A 95 12.87 1.30 1.68
N HIS A 96 13.74 0.71 0.85
CA HIS A 96 14.85 1.43 0.25
C HIS A 96 15.06 1.09 -1.24
N PRO A 97 15.65 1.98 -2.04
CA PRO A 97 16.01 1.66 -3.41
C PRO A 97 16.96 0.46 -3.46
N ARG A 98 16.69 -0.49 -4.35
CA ARG A 98 17.57 -1.61 -4.64
C ARG A 98 18.81 -1.08 -5.34
N ARG A 99 19.99 -1.38 -4.79
CA ARG A 99 21.26 -1.04 -5.47
C ARG A 99 21.38 -1.89 -6.73
N LYS A 100 21.69 -1.25 -7.86
CA LYS A 100 22.05 -2.00 -9.08
C LYS A 100 23.34 -2.79 -8.79
N PRO A 101 23.39 -4.10 -9.07
CA PRO A 101 24.65 -4.83 -8.99
C PRO A 101 25.65 -4.14 -9.93
N GLN A 102 26.76 -3.69 -9.38
CA GLN A 102 27.84 -3.12 -10.18
C GLN A 102 28.52 -4.29 -10.88
N ASN A 103 28.41 -4.38 -12.21
CA ASN A 103 29.22 -5.32 -12.98
C ASN A 103 30.70 -4.94 -12.78
N THR A 104 31.40 -5.62 -11.87
CA THR A 104 32.85 -5.59 -11.84
C THR A 104 33.34 -6.41 -13.03
N PRO A 105 34.16 -5.85 -13.93
CA PRO A 105 34.83 -6.67 -14.94
C PRO A 105 35.68 -7.70 -14.20
N GLU A 106 35.27 -8.96 -14.34
CA GLU A 106 36.05 -10.14 -13.99
C GLU A 106 37.45 -9.94 -14.56
N THR A 107 38.45 -9.89 -13.67
CA THR A 107 39.84 -9.62 -14.02
C THR A 107 40.32 -10.68 -15.00
N ALA A 108 40.59 -10.26 -16.23
CA ALA A 108 41.44 -10.98 -17.15
C ALA A 108 42.86 -11.01 -16.57
N ASP A 109 43.29 -12.18 -16.09
CA ASP A 109 44.69 -12.65 -16.14
C ASP A 109 44.70 -14.19 -16.05
#